data_AF-A0A6G9YSL3-F1
#
_entry.id   AF-A0A6G9YSL3-F1
#
_cell.length_a   1.000
_cell.length_b   1.000
_cell.length_c   1.000
_cell.angle_alpha   90.00
_cell.angle_beta   90.00
_cell.angle_gamma   90.00
#
_symmetry.space_group_name_H-M   'P 1'
#
loop_
_entity.id
_entity.type
_entity.pdbx_description
1 polymer ?
#
loop_
_entity_poly.entity_id
_entity_poly.type
_entity_poly.pdbx_seq_one_letter_code
_entity_poly.pdbx_strand_id
1 'polypeptide(L)'
;MRRILVGLVGVLVFGVGVGVARADSFSSSNSGSCSGTLSDWGYYYAYTYQYAYLQSDGTFGNENHNFNFNGFLSGMEDAGLVYGRNYKWAVYRKGNLDLAVPYVSGAGLFVADNTYDNRNWIKLCDY
;
A
#
# COMPACT_ATOMS: atom_id res chain seq x y z
N MET A 1 12.98 -22.81 -74.81
CA MET A 1 13.23 -22.78 -73.35
C MET A 1 13.60 -21.35 -72.95
N ARG A 2 12.77 -20.70 -72.13
CA ARG A 2 13.07 -19.38 -71.54
C ARG A 2 12.52 -19.38 -70.12
N ARG A 3 13.44 -19.36 -69.15
CA ARG A 3 13.19 -19.21 -67.71
C ARG A 3 13.19 -17.72 -67.40
N ILE A 4 12.19 -17.18 -66.72
CA ILE A 4 12.33 -16.06 -65.76
C ILE A 4 11.25 -16.23 -64.68
N LEU A 5 11.69 -16.71 -63.52
CA LEU A 5 11.07 -16.50 -62.21
C LEU A 5 11.40 -15.07 -61.73
N VAL A 6 10.77 -14.65 -60.63
CA VAL A 6 11.05 -13.47 -59.77
C VAL A 6 10.05 -12.33 -60.00
N GLY A 7 9.35 -11.77 -59.00
CA GLY A 7 9.54 -11.91 -57.56
C GLY A 7 8.32 -11.48 -56.75
N LEU A 8 8.10 -12.23 -55.67
CA LEU A 8 7.31 -11.86 -54.51
C LEU A 8 8.26 -11.13 -53.55
N VAL A 9 8.03 -9.85 -53.30
CA VAL A 9 8.63 -9.16 -52.15
C VAL A 9 7.51 -8.43 -51.41
N GLY A 10 6.82 -9.17 -50.54
CA GLY A 10 5.98 -8.59 -49.51
C GLY A 10 6.88 -8.07 -48.39
N VAL A 11 6.92 -6.76 -48.21
CA VAL A 11 7.61 -6.13 -47.07
C VAL A 11 6.73 -6.31 -45.84
N LEU A 12 7.05 -7.32 -45.02
CA LEU A 12 6.55 -7.46 -43.66
C LEU A 12 7.31 -6.45 -42.78
N VAL A 13 6.69 -5.30 -42.53
CA VAL A 13 7.15 -4.35 -41.52
C VAL A 13 6.83 -4.96 -40.16
N PHE A 14 7.78 -5.66 -39.56
CA PHE A 14 7.72 -6.01 -38.15
C PHE A 14 7.95 -4.73 -37.34
N GLY A 15 6.85 -4.03 -37.04
CA GLY A 15 6.84 -3.00 -36.02
C GLY A 15 7.10 -3.67 -34.67
N VAL A 16 8.38 -3.74 -34.27
CA VAL A 16 8.74 -4.12 -32.91
C VAL A 16 8.40 -2.92 -32.03
N GLY A 17 7.13 -2.82 -31.66
CA GLY A 17 6.73 -2.03 -30.50
C GLY A 17 7.39 -2.67 -29.29
N VAL A 18 8.57 -2.17 -28.91
CA VAL A 18 9.09 -2.36 -27.55
C VAL A 18 8.15 -1.64 -26.61
N GLY A 19 7.02 -2.27 -26.32
CA GLY A 19 6.20 -1.94 -25.17
C GLY A 19 7.07 -2.18 -23.96
N VAL A 20 7.61 -1.11 -23.39
CA VAL A 20 8.21 -1.16 -22.06
C VAL A 20 7.10 -1.49 -21.08
N ALA A 21 6.88 -2.78 -20.82
CA ALA A 21 6.06 -3.23 -19.72
C ALA A 21 6.76 -2.76 -18.44
N ARG A 22 6.26 -1.66 -17.84
CA ARG A 22 6.74 -1.21 -16.54
C ARG A 22 6.18 -2.16 -15.49
N ALA A 23 6.92 -3.21 -15.21
CA ALA A 23 6.69 -4.06 -14.06
C ALA A 23 7.59 -3.59 -12.91
N ASP A 24 7.37 -2.38 -12.40
CA ASP A 24 8.02 -1.97 -11.15
C ASP A 24 7.12 -2.40 -9.99
N SER A 25 7.25 -3.67 -9.58
CA SER A 25 6.80 -4.08 -8.27
C SER A 25 7.60 -3.35 -7.19
N PHE A 26 6.94 -2.87 -6.15
CA PHE A 26 7.57 -2.08 -5.10
C PHE A 26 7.46 -2.80 -3.76
N SER A 27 8.57 -2.96 -3.05
CA SER A 27 8.53 -3.42 -1.65
C SER A 27 9.21 -2.46 -0.71
N SER A 28 8.62 -2.30 0.46
CA SER A 28 9.24 -1.57 1.56
C SER A 28 8.75 -2.09 2.90
N SER A 29 9.46 -1.71 3.95
CA SER A 29 9.02 -1.92 5.32
C SER A 29 9.35 -0.73 6.18
N ASN A 30 8.51 -0.46 7.17
CA ASN A 30 8.79 0.54 8.19
C ASN A 30 8.40 0.01 9.57
N SER A 31 9.07 0.51 10.60
CA SER A 31 8.67 0.28 11.98
C SER A 31 8.85 1.53 12.85
N GLY A 32 8.07 1.62 13.92
CA GLY A 32 8.11 2.74 14.84
C GLY A 32 7.25 2.51 16.07
N SER A 33 7.55 3.23 17.16
CA SER A 33 6.73 3.27 18.37
C SER A 33 6.52 4.67 18.94
N CYS A 34 5.32 4.94 19.45
CA CYS A 34 4.87 6.27 19.89
C CYS A 34 3.74 6.09 20.90
N SER A 35 3.49 7.16 21.63
CA SER A 35 2.30 7.28 22.46
C SER A 35 1.88 8.74 22.54
N GLY A 36 0.61 8.96 22.89
CA GLY A 36 0.05 10.29 23.04
C GLY A 36 -1.36 10.22 23.58
N THR A 37 -2.01 11.38 23.64
CA THR A 37 -3.42 11.50 24.06
C THR A 37 -4.14 12.38 23.07
N LEU A 38 -5.25 11.89 22.52
CA LEU A 38 -6.18 12.69 21.71
C LEU A 38 -7.35 13.11 22.59
N SER A 39 -7.84 14.35 22.43
CA SER A 39 -8.89 14.92 23.31
C SER A 39 -10.15 14.05 23.36
N ASP A 40 -10.57 13.50 22.22
CA ASP A 40 -11.88 12.85 22.11
C ASP A 40 -11.78 11.31 22.20
N TRP A 41 -10.56 10.76 22.20
CA TRP A 41 -10.32 9.31 22.11
C TRP A 41 -9.50 8.78 23.31
N GLY A 42 -8.77 9.67 23.98
CA GLY A 42 -7.92 9.34 25.11
C GLY A 42 -6.50 8.91 24.71
N TYR A 43 -5.86 8.20 25.63
CA TYR A 43 -4.48 7.75 25.49
C TYR A 43 -4.35 6.68 24.39
N TYR A 44 -3.21 6.67 23.72
CA TYR A 44 -2.77 5.57 22.88
C TYR A 44 -1.28 5.28 23.07
N TYR A 45 -0.94 4.01 22.88
CA TYR A 45 0.40 3.57 22.51
C TYR A 45 0.29 2.77 21.23
N ALA A 46 1.26 2.95 20.33
CA ALA A 46 1.38 2.17 19.13
C ALA A 46 2.83 1.78 18.90
N TYR A 47 3.06 0.49 18.73
CA TYR A 47 4.20 -0.05 18.00
C TYR A 47 3.68 -0.71 16.72
N THR A 48 4.30 -0.37 15.61
CA THR A 48 3.99 -0.97 14.32
C THR A 48 5.26 -1.42 13.64
N TYR A 49 5.27 -2.64 13.11
CA TYR A 49 6.11 -3.05 11.99
C TYR A 49 5.19 -3.43 10.84
N GLN A 50 5.49 -2.92 9.65
CA GLN A 50 4.75 -3.23 8.44
C GLN A 50 5.71 -3.44 7.27
N TYR A 51 5.62 -4.60 6.63
CA TYR A 51 6.20 -4.90 5.33
C TYR A 51 5.10 -4.98 4.28
N ALA A 52 5.38 -4.48 3.08
CA ALA A 52 4.50 -4.60 1.94
C ALA A 52 5.29 -4.86 0.66
N TYR A 53 4.79 -5.77 -0.17
CA TYR A 53 5.14 -5.94 -1.57
C TYR A 53 3.91 -5.63 -2.41
N LEU A 54 4.03 -4.60 -3.24
CA LEU A 54 3.03 -4.19 -4.21
C LEU A 54 3.37 -4.79 -5.57
N GLN A 55 2.36 -5.35 -6.22
CA GLN A 55 2.42 -5.77 -7.61
C GLN A 55 2.42 -4.53 -8.52
N SER A 56 2.67 -4.73 -9.81
CA SER A 56 2.77 -3.65 -10.79
C SER A 56 1.47 -2.86 -10.98
N ASP A 57 0.33 -3.42 -10.58
CA ASP A 57 -0.98 -2.76 -10.56
C ASP A 57 -1.25 -1.99 -9.24
N GLY A 58 -0.30 -2.01 -8.30
CA GLY A 58 -0.41 -1.37 -6.99
C GLY A 58 -1.16 -2.17 -5.94
N THR A 59 -1.62 -3.40 -6.25
CA THR A 59 -2.24 -4.29 -5.26
C THR A 59 -1.19 -4.94 -4.37
N PHE A 60 -1.56 -5.31 -3.14
CA PHE A 60 -0.66 -6.08 -2.27
C PHE A 60 -0.51 -7.50 -2.83
N GLY A 61 0.73 -7.88 -3.17
CA GLY A 61 1.08 -9.27 -3.49
C GLY A 61 1.51 -10.04 -2.24
N ASN A 62 2.27 -9.41 -1.34
CA ASN A 62 2.64 -9.97 -0.05
C ASN A 62 2.66 -8.87 1.01
N GLU A 63 2.24 -9.20 2.22
CA GLU A 63 2.11 -8.26 3.34
C GLU A 63 2.43 -9.04 4.62
N ASN A 64 3.18 -8.41 5.53
CA ASN A 64 3.47 -8.97 6.84
C ASN A 64 3.58 -7.84 7.86
N HIS A 65 2.99 -8.04 9.03
CA HIS A 65 2.97 -7.03 10.08
C HIS A 65 3.13 -7.62 11.47
N ASN A 66 3.56 -6.76 12.40
CA ASN A 66 3.55 -7.04 13.82
C ASN A 66 3.16 -5.77 14.56
N PHE A 67 2.02 -5.81 15.25
CA PHE A 67 1.43 -4.67 15.92
C PHE A 67 1.33 -4.92 17.41
N ASN A 68 1.53 -3.86 18.20
CA ASN A 68 1.28 -3.86 19.63
C ASN A 68 0.73 -2.50 20.01
N PHE A 69 -0.52 -2.48 20.47
CA PHE A 69 -1.29 -1.28 20.75
C PHE A 69 -1.80 -1.28 22.20
N ASN A 70 -2.00 -0.08 22.73
CA ASN A 70 -2.65 0.13 24.03
C ASN A 70 -3.52 1.41 23.97
N GLY A 71 -4.34 1.61 25.00
CA GLY A 71 -5.31 2.69 25.08
C GLY A 71 -6.46 2.44 24.11
N PHE A 72 -6.94 3.49 23.44
CA PHE A 72 -8.08 3.33 22.52
C PHE A 72 -7.76 2.49 21.27
N LEU A 73 -6.47 2.29 20.96
CA LEU A 73 -6.04 1.41 19.87
C LEU A 73 -6.03 -0.07 20.26
N SER A 74 -6.27 -0.40 21.54
CA SER A 74 -6.24 -1.79 22.00
C SER A 74 -7.22 -2.66 21.20
N GLY A 75 -6.71 -3.78 20.68
CA GLY A 75 -7.44 -4.69 19.81
C GLY A 75 -7.21 -4.43 18.32
N MET A 76 -6.65 -3.29 17.90
CA MET A 76 -6.33 -3.06 16.48
C MET A 76 -5.29 -4.05 15.91
N GLU A 77 -4.64 -4.85 16.76
CA GLU A 77 -3.79 -5.97 16.36
C GLU A 77 -4.56 -7.04 15.58
N ASP A 78 -5.86 -7.19 15.85
CA ASP A 78 -6.74 -8.13 15.12
C ASP A 78 -7.43 -7.49 13.90
N ALA A 79 -7.03 -6.27 13.52
CA ALA A 79 -7.69 -5.54 12.44
C ALA A 79 -7.40 -6.18 11.07
N GLY A 80 -8.41 -6.22 10.20
CA GLY A 80 -8.27 -6.76 8.86
C GLY A 80 -7.71 -5.73 7.89
N LEU A 81 -6.78 -6.12 7.02
CA LEU A 81 -6.32 -5.30 5.89
C LEU A 81 -7.50 -5.04 4.93
N VAL A 82 -7.73 -3.77 4.59
CA VAL A 82 -8.83 -3.37 3.69
C VAL A 82 -8.30 -2.93 2.33
N TYR A 83 -7.32 -2.03 2.29
CA TYR A 83 -6.74 -1.51 1.05
C TYR A 83 -5.39 -0.82 1.28
N GLY A 84 -4.67 -0.59 0.19
CA GLY A 84 -3.44 0.22 0.17
C GLY A 84 -3.76 1.66 -0.19
N ARG A 85 -3.07 2.62 0.44
CA ARG A 85 -3.26 4.05 0.16
C ARG A 85 -1.95 4.70 -0.27
N ASN A 86 -2.00 5.41 -1.40
CA ASN A 86 -0.94 6.28 -1.91
C ASN A 86 0.45 5.62 -1.98
N TYR A 87 0.52 4.29 -2.17
CA TYR A 87 1.77 3.52 -2.20
C TYR A 87 2.65 3.68 -0.95
N LYS A 88 2.06 4.05 0.19
CA LYS A 88 2.79 4.30 1.45
C LYS A 88 2.18 3.64 2.68
N TRP A 89 0.87 3.41 2.67
CA TRP A 89 0.12 2.91 3.83
C TRP A 89 -0.68 1.67 3.50
N ALA A 90 -0.67 0.71 4.42
CA ALA A 90 -1.66 -0.35 4.52
C ALA A 90 -2.76 0.10 5.48
N VAL A 91 -4.01 0.06 5.05
CA VAL A 91 -5.15 0.47 5.88
C VAL A 91 -5.83 -0.75 6.47
N TYR A 92 -5.83 -0.83 7.80
CA TYR A 92 -6.47 -1.86 8.59
C TYR A 92 -7.76 -1.36 9.22
N ARG A 93 -8.73 -2.24 9.42
CA ARG A 93 -10.02 -1.91 10.02
C ARG A 93 -10.43 -2.87 11.12
N LYS A 94 -10.91 -2.31 12.23
CA LYS A 94 -11.64 -3.04 13.27
C LYS A 94 -12.81 -2.20 13.77
N GLY A 95 -14.02 -2.73 13.65
CA GLY A 95 -15.23 -1.99 13.98
C GLY A 95 -15.27 -0.65 13.24
N ASN A 96 -15.42 0.42 14.00
CA ASN A 96 -15.56 1.78 13.46
C ASN A 96 -14.22 2.49 13.23
N LEU A 97 -13.08 1.81 13.42
CA LEU A 97 -11.75 2.42 13.31
C LEU A 97 -10.99 1.90 12.10
N ASP A 98 -10.42 2.85 11.35
CA ASP A 98 -9.41 2.61 10.33
C ASP A 98 -8.05 3.09 10.82
N LEU A 99 -7.00 2.28 10.62
CA LEU A 99 -5.61 2.62 10.92
C LEU A 99 -4.77 2.51 9.66
N ALA A 100 -4.17 3.62 9.23
CA ALA A 100 -3.24 3.65 8.10
C ALA A 100 -1.80 3.49 8.62
N VAL A 101 -1.27 2.27 8.51
CA VAL A 101 0.07 1.91 8.97
C VAL A 101 1.07 2.09 7.83
N PRO A 102 2.15 2.86 8.02
CA PRO A 102 3.11 3.10 6.97
C PRO A 102 4.04 1.90 6.77
N TYR A 103 4.28 1.50 5.52
CA TYR A 103 5.39 0.63 5.13
C TYR A 103 6.55 1.41 4.49
N VAL A 104 6.41 2.72 4.36
CA VAL A 104 7.46 3.65 3.88
C VAL A 104 7.78 4.63 5.01
N SER A 105 9.06 4.86 5.30
CA SER A 105 9.48 5.85 6.29
C SER A 105 9.16 7.29 5.87
N GLY A 106 8.89 8.15 6.84
CA GLY A 106 8.45 9.54 6.76
C GLY A 106 6.95 9.70 6.47
N ALA A 107 6.22 8.61 6.30
CA ALA A 107 4.80 8.66 5.95
C ALA A 107 3.92 8.93 7.18
N GLY A 108 4.30 8.45 8.37
CA GLY A 108 3.53 8.60 9.59
C GLY A 108 2.35 7.64 9.73
N LEU A 109 1.87 7.49 10.96
CA LEU A 109 0.75 6.65 11.38
C LEU A 109 -0.51 7.50 11.52
N PHE A 110 -1.64 7.06 10.99
CA PHE A 110 -2.91 7.79 11.08
C PHE A 110 -4.07 6.89 11.49
N VAL A 111 -5.03 7.47 12.18
CA VAL A 111 -6.31 6.84 12.53
C VAL A 111 -7.48 7.65 11.97
N ALA A 112 -8.58 6.98 11.65
CA ALA A 112 -9.83 7.62 11.30
C ALA A 112 -11.01 6.85 11.90
N ASP A 113 -12.04 7.59 12.32
CA ASP A 113 -13.37 7.03 12.55
C ASP A 113 -14.03 6.83 11.17
N ASN A 114 -14.47 5.61 10.90
CA ASN A 114 -15.08 5.21 9.65
C ASN A 114 -16.62 5.18 9.69
N THR A 115 -17.23 5.60 10.81
CA THR A 115 -18.70 5.65 10.99
C THR A 115 -19.38 6.60 10.00
N TYR A 116 -18.67 7.64 9.54
CA TYR A 116 -19.19 8.66 8.62
C TYR A 116 -18.41 8.68 7.30
N ASP A 117 -19.09 9.06 6.21
CA ASP A 117 -18.52 9.09 4.85
C ASP A 117 -17.34 10.08 4.70
N ASN A 118 -17.26 11.11 5.56
CA ASN A 118 -16.22 12.14 5.53
C ASN A 118 -15.05 11.85 6.49
N ARG A 119 -14.43 10.67 6.34
CA ARG A 119 -13.35 10.21 7.23
C ARG A 119 -12.27 11.26 7.46
N ASN A 120 -12.18 11.76 8.68
CA ASN A 120 -11.12 12.66 9.10
C ASN A 120 -9.93 11.84 9.61
N TRP A 121 -8.80 11.93 8.91
CA TRP A 121 -7.58 11.20 9.28
C TRP A 121 -6.77 12.03 10.27
N ILE A 122 -6.62 11.52 11.48
CA ILE A 122 -5.84 12.14 12.55
C ILE A 122 -4.45 11.49 12.55
N LYS A 123 -3.41 12.32 12.44
CA LYS A 123 -2.02 11.84 12.55
C LYS A 123 -1.72 11.49 14.00
N LEU A 124 -1.22 10.28 14.21
CA LEU A 124 -0.73 9.83 15.50
C LEU A 124 0.78 10.04 15.62
N CYS A 125 1.55 9.68 14.60
CA CYS A 125 3.02 9.56 14.69
C CYS A 125 3.71 9.91 13.35
N ASP A 126 4.98 10.34 13.39
CA ASP A 126 5.69 10.95 12.25
C ASP A 126 6.66 10.02 11.47
N TYR A 127 6.72 8.71 11.77
CA TYR A 127 7.77 7.79 11.26
C TYR A 127 8.01 7.79 9.77
#